data_AF-F0RD19-F1
#
_entry.id   AF-F0RD19-F1
#
_cell.length_a   1.000
_cell.length_b   1.000
_cell.length_c   1.000
_cell.angle_alpha   90.00
_cell.angle_beta   90.00
_cell.angle_gamma   90.00
#
_symmetry.space_group_name_H-M   'P 1'
#
loop_
_entity.id
_entity.type
_entity.pdbx_description
1 polymer ?
#
loop_
_entity_poly.entity_id
_entity_poly.type
_entity_poly.pdbx_seq_one_letter_code
_entity_poly.pdbx_strand_id
1 'polypeptide(L)'
;MQQQKALALLKSGKNVFLTGSAGTGKTYVLNQYITYLKKRRIPVAITASTGIAATHMNGMTIHSWAGFGIKEQLTRANLNSMKEKKYLKEHLENAKILIIDEISMLHKKQLDMVDTVLQFFKENDEPFGGIQVVVCGDFFQLPPIGNQNEKSKDKFAFMSAAWVAAKFNVCYLTEQYRQANEDVLNTILNEIRIGKISKKSIEELKKAEQNTFSKDDEPTKLFTHNYDVDQINNEHLLQLKGKIKRFKATTKGNKKLVETLKKSVLAKEELELKMHTKVMFVRNNQEQGYVNGTLGTIVSFNDDGFPVVKTAQGKRISVKQENWGVQDDTGKVLASLDQIPLRLAWAITVHKCQGMTLDGALIDLSKTFEKGQGYVALSRLKNIENLKLLGFNEMALQVDGLASKADKRFLELSDEADKKYALDNLEEEAIKFVVECGGLTNIKAIEKHAKKIIDKKIKKDSTYDVTLDYFRKKLSIEEIADQRGLSSGTIAGHLIKLCKDYPEEDFSFYQPKEQIIKDVEKAKSKQKKGEPVSLKAIFEALNKKVDYNDIKQALAFIGRE
;
A
#
# COMPACT_ATOMS: atom_id res chain seq x y z
N MET A 1 -9.32 18.25 18.13
CA MET A 1 -8.01 18.01 18.78
C MET A 1 -6.88 18.22 17.77
N GLN A 2 -5.78 18.87 18.19
CA GLN A 2 -4.59 19.06 17.34
C GLN A 2 -3.76 17.77 17.19
N GLN A 3 -3.04 17.63 16.08
CA GLN A 3 -2.22 16.44 15.78
C GLN A 3 -1.15 16.16 16.85
N GLN A 4 -0.53 17.20 17.42
CA GLN A 4 0.49 17.06 18.47
C GLN A 4 -0.07 16.36 19.72
N LYS A 5 -1.27 16.75 20.15
CA LYS A 5 -1.92 16.18 21.33
C LYS A 5 -2.43 14.76 21.09
N ALA A 6 -2.96 14.49 19.90
CA ALA A 6 -3.29 13.13 19.48
C ALA A 6 -2.03 12.23 19.50
N LEU A 7 -0.89 12.73 19.01
CA LEU A 7 0.37 12.00 19.06
C LEU A 7 0.88 11.77 20.50
N ALA A 8 0.69 12.72 21.41
CA ALA A 8 1.03 12.56 22.82
C ALA A 8 0.18 11.45 23.49
N LEU A 9 -1.15 11.44 23.24
CA LEU A 9 -2.05 10.38 23.72
C LEU A 9 -1.65 8.99 23.19
N LEU A 10 -1.27 8.91 21.91
CA LEU A 10 -0.76 7.66 21.34
C LEU A 10 0.49 7.18 22.06
N LYS A 11 1.45 8.09 22.31
CA LYS A 11 2.71 7.76 22.98
C LYS A 11 2.52 7.34 24.45
N SER A 12 1.45 7.78 25.10
CA SER A 12 1.19 7.51 26.51
C SER A 12 0.67 6.10 26.81
N GLY A 13 0.51 5.25 25.79
CA GLY A 13 0.11 3.86 25.94
C GLY A 13 -1.40 3.64 26.03
N LYS A 14 -2.20 4.71 25.99
CA LYS A 14 -3.66 4.60 26.03
C LYS A 14 -4.23 4.03 24.74
N ASN A 15 -5.34 3.31 24.85
CA ASN A 15 -6.12 2.92 23.68
C ASN A 15 -6.73 4.17 23.04
N VAL A 16 -6.54 4.33 21.73
CA VAL A 16 -6.94 5.54 20.99
C VAL A 16 -7.78 5.18 19.77
N PHE A 17 -8.88 5.91 19.58
CA PHE A 17 -9.57 5.98 18.30
C PHE A 17 -9.23 7.32 17.63
N LEU A 18 -8.38 7.26 16.60
CA LEU A 18 -8.00 8.42 15.81
C LEU A 18 -8.97 8.60 14.62
N THR A 19 -9.72 9.69 14.62
CA THR A 19 -10.73 9.94 13.59
C THR A 19 -10.72 11.39 13.11
N GLY A 20 -11.61 11.70 12.17
CA GLY A 20 -11.69 12.98 11.48
C GLY A 20 -11.92 12.77 10.00
N SER A 21 -12.30 13.85 9.31
CA SER A 21 -12.61 13.82 7.89
C SER A 21 -11.48 13.29 7.01
N ALA A 22 -11.81 12.84 5.81
CA ALA A 22 -10.82 12.58 4.78
C ALA A 22 -9.95 13.83 4.59
N GLY A 23 -8.62 13.66 4.60
CA GLY A 23 -7.68 14.79 4.44
C GLY A 23 -7.12 15.40 5.73
N THR A 24 -7.56 14.99 6.92
CA THR A 24 -7.13 15.62 8.19
C THR A 24 -5.77 15.17 8.76
N GLY A 25 -5.01 14.37 7.99
CA GLY A 25 -3.67 13.91 8.40
C GLY A 25 -3.63 12.72 9.38
N LYS A 26 -4.71 11.94 9.52
CA LYS A 26 -4.75 10.73 10.37
C LYS A 26 -3.56 9.78 10.13
N THR A 27 -3.33 9.39 8.88
CA THR A 27 -2.21 8.51 8.47
C THR A 27 -0.84 9.14 8.76
N TYR A 28 -0.73 10.48 8.68
CA TYR A 28 0.50 11.19 9.03
C TYR A 28 0.82 11.03 10.53
N VAL A 29 -0.16 11.26 11.41
CA VAL A 29 -0.02 11.07 12.87
C VAL A 29 0.35 9.63 13.21
N LEU A 30 -0.32 8.64 12.58
CA LEU A 30 0.04 7.23 12.77
C LEU A 30 1.47 6.91 12.34
N ASN A 31 1.93 7.45 11.21
CA ASN A 31 3.30 7.24 10.74
C ASN A 31 4.34 7.86 11.66
N GLN A 32 4.05 9.02 12.27
CA GLN A 32 4.88 9.62 13.32
C GLN A 32 4.97 8.68 14.54
N TYR A 33 3.84 8.11 14.97
CA TYR A 33 3.80 7.19 16.09
C TYR A 33 4.56 5.87 15.80
N ILE A 34 4.34 5.27 14.64
CA ILE A 34 5.07 4.08 14.19
C ILE A 34 6.58 4.33 14.16
N THR A 35 7.01 5.49 13.65
CA THR A 35 8.41 5.88 13.61
C THR A 35 8.97 6.02 15.03
N TYR A 36 8.22 6.64 15.93
CA TYR A 36 8.57 6.77 17.35
C TYR A 36 8.80 5.40 18.02
N LEU A 37 7.91 4.43 17.79
CA LEU A 37 8.00 3.07 18.34
C LEU A 37 9.18 2.29 17.76
N LYS A 38 9.36 2.31 16.43
CA LYS A 38 10.46 1.61 15.73
C LYS A 38 11.83 2.10 16.19
N LYS A 39 12.02 3.41 16.35
CA LYS A 39 13.26 4.00 16.88
C LYS A 39 13.58 3.46 18.28
N ARG A 40 12.55 3.16 19.08
CA ARG A 40 12.66 2.64 20.45
C ARG A 40 12.62 1.12 20.58
N ARG A 41 12.63 0.37 19.46
CA ARG A 41 12.55 -1.11 19.45
C ARG A 41 11.29 -1.69 20.06
N ILE A 42 10.21 -0.93 20.11
CA ILE A 42 8.94 -1.42 20.64
C ILE A 42 8.23 -2.22 19.54
N PRO A 43 7.86 -3.49 19.77
CA PRO A 43 7.13 -4.30 18.79
C PRO A 43 5.73 -3.74 18.53
N VAL A 44 5.48 -3.33 17.29
CA VAL A 44 4.19 -2.80 16.83
C VAL A 44 3.66 -3.63 15.65
N ALA A 45 2.41 -4.07 15.78
CA ALA A 45 1.66 -4.67 14.69
C ALA A 45 0.93 -3.57 13.92
N ILE A 46 1.31 -3.38 12.65
CA ILE A 46 0.70 -2.39 11.76
C ILE A 46 -0.27 -3.12 10.85
N THR A 47 -1.56 -2.86 11.03
CA THR A 47 -2.61 -3.53 10.29
C THR A 47 -3.62 -2.56 9.68
N ALA A 48 -4.41 -3.06 8.72
CA ALA A 48 -5.58 -2.36 8.21
C ALA A 48 -6.69 -3.34 7.85
N SER A 49 -7.90 -2.81 7.61
CA SER A 49 -9.06 -3.60 7.15
C SER A 49 -8.90 -4.15 5.73
N THR A 50 -8.14 -3.48 4.86
CA THR A 50 -7.92 -3.90 3.46
C THR A 50 -6.43 -3.95 3.11
N GLY A 51 -6.07 -4.74 2.08
CA GLY A 51 -4.68 -4.88 1.62
C GLY A 51 -4.07 -3.59 1.07
N ILE A 52 -4.90 -2.74 0.45
CA ILE A 52 -4.49 -1.43 -0.10
C ILE A 52 -4.05 -0.52 1.04
N ALA A 53 -4.95 -0.31 2.02
CA ALA A 53 -4.69 0.51 3.19
C ALA A 53 -3.52 0.00 4.02
N ALA A 54 -3.42 -1.33 4.21
CA ALA A 54 -2.32 -1.95 4.94
C ALA A 54 -0.95 -1.56 4.36
N THR A 55 -0.86 -1.34 3.06
CA THR A 55 0.43 -1.13 2.40
C THR A 55 0.88 0.30 2.39
N HIS A 56 -0.07 1.23 2.34
CA HIS A 56 0.25 2.64 2.59
C HIS A 56 0.97 2.82 3.94
N MET A 57 0.79 1.89 4.88
CA MET A 57 1.46 1.86 6.18
C MET A 57 2.59 0.82 6.31
N ASN A 58 2.96 0.11 5.24
CA ASN A 58 3.91 -1.01 5.27
C ASN A 58 3.54 -2.10 6.28
N GLY A 59 2.25 -2.40 6.40
CA GLY A 59 1.65 -3.40 7.28
C GLY A 59 1.06 -4.60 6.53
N MET A 60 0.08 -5.26 7.16
CA MET A 60 -0.71 -6.34 6.56
C MET A 60 -2.19 -6.24 6.96
N THR A 61 -3.05 -7.05 6.35
CA THR A 61 -4.46 -7.11 6.76
C THR A 61 -4.61 -7.69 8.16
N ILE A 62 -5.52 -7.14 8.96
CA ILE A 62 -5.75 -7.57 10.35
C ILE A 62 -6.08 -9.07 10.46
N HIS A 63 -6.87 -9.61 9.53
CA HIS A 63 -7.22 -11.04 9.47
C HIS A 63 -6.01 -11.95 9.25
N SER A 64 -5.05 -11.48 8.45
CA SER A 64 -3.82 -12.21 8.16
C SER A 64 -2.87 -12.14 9.34
N TRP A 65 -2.79 -10.97 9.99
CA TRP A 65 -1.98 -10.80 11.19
C TRP A 65 -2.51 -11.65 12.36
N ALA A 66 -3.81 -11.63 12.61
CA ALA A 66 -4.44 -12.39 13.69
C ALA A 66 -4.57 -13.90 13.40
N GLY A 67 -4.33 -14.34 12.16
CA GLY A 67 -4.22 -15.76 11.81
C GLY A 67 -5.53 -16.53 11.63
N PHE A 68 -6.70 -15.88 11.76
CA PHE A 68 -8.00 -16.54 11.60
C PHE A 68 -8.51 -16.59 10.14
N GLY A 69 -7.87 -15.87 9.23
CA GLY A 69 -8.19 -15.92 7.79
C GLY A 69 -9.62 -15.46 7.50
N ILE A 70 -10.39 -16.27 6.77
CA ILE A 70 -11.79 -15.98 6.39
C ILE A 70 -12.82 -16.60 7.34
N LYS A 71 -12.42 -17.05 8.54
CA LYS A 71 -13.35 -17.62 9.51
C LYS A 71 -14.31 -16.53 10.01
N GLU A 72 -15.58 -16.89 10.15
CA GLU A 72 -16.62 -16.01 10.70
C GLU A 72 -16.80 -16.17 12.22
N GLN A 73 -16.31 -17.28 12.77
CA GLN A 73 -16.37 -17.61 14.19
C GLN A 73 -15.11 -18.36 14.62
N LEU A 74 -14.78 -18.25 15.91
CA LEU A 74 -13.64 -18.94 16.52
C LEU A 74 -14.12 -19.89 17.60
N THR A 75 -13.68 -21.14 17.51
CA THR A 75 -13.82 -22.14 18.58
C THR A 75 -12.51 -22.29 19.34
N ARG A 76 -12.57 -22.86 20.55
CA ARG A 76 -11.36 -23.15 21.33
C ARG A 76 -10.40 -24.10 20.60
N ALA A 77 -10.92 -25.05 19.83
CA ALA A 77 -10.10 -25.92 19.00
C ALA A 77 -9.34 -25.13 17.91
N ASN A 78 -9.98 -24.13 17.29
CA ASN A 78 -9.30 -23.26 16.33
C ASN A 78 -8.18 -22.46 16.98
N LEU A 79 -8.41 -21.91 18.17
CA LEU A 79 -7.39 -21.16 18.92
C LEU A 79 -6.19 -22.03 19.31
N ASN A 80 -6.43 -23.27 19.77
CA ASN A 80 -5.36 -24.23 20.07
C ASN A 80 -4.52 -24.52 18.82
N SER A 81 -5.16 -24.88 17.70
CA SER A 81 -4.48 -25.12 16.41
C SER A 81 -3.71 -23.89 15.91
N MET A 82 -4.24 -22.69 16.14
CA MET A 82 -3.54 -21.45 15.81
C MET A 82 -2.28 -21.27 16.68
N LYS A 83 -2.34 -21.56 17.99
CA LYS A 83 -1.22 -21.41 18.94
C LYS A 83 -0.10 -22.44 18.73
N GLU A 84 -0.38 -23.56 18.07
CA GLU A 84 0.64 -24.53 17.62
C GLU A 84 1.55 -23.96 16.51
N LYS A 85 1.07 -22.97 15.74
CA LYS A 85 1.85 -22.34 14.67
C LYS A 85 2.89 -21.41 15.29
N LYS A 86 4.14 -21.88 15.40
CA LYS A 86 5.26 -21.14 16.03
C LYS A 86 5.36 -19.67 15.61
N TYR A 87 5.27 -19.38 14.32
CA TYR A 87 5.37 -17.99 13.82
C TYR A 87 4.24 -17.10 14.37
N LEU A 88 3.01 -17.64 14.44
CA LEU A 88 1.80 -16.94 14.87
C LEU A 88 1.80 -16.77 16.39
N LYS A 89 2.27 -17.78 17.11
CA LYS A 89 2.50 -17.68 18.55
C LYS A 89 3.48 -16.55 18.87
N GLU A 90 4.67 -16.61 18.25
CA GLU A 90 5.76 -15.68 18.52
C GLU A 90 5.37 -14.22 18.22
N HIS A 91 4.73 -13.94 17.08
CA HIS A 91 4.43 -12.55 16.73
C HIS A 91 3.27 -11.93 17.55
N LEU A 92 2.32 -12.73 18.05
CA LEU A 92 1.14 -12.27 18.80
C LEU A 92 1.55 -12.07 20.25
N GLU A 93 2.29 -13.03 20.83
CA GLU A 93 2.86 -12.91 22.18
C GLU A 93 3.84 -11.74 22.30
N ASN A 94 4.63 -11.46 21.26
CA ASN A 94 5.58 -10.34 21.28
C ASN A 94 4.96 -8.96 21.01
N ALA A 95 3.79 -8.88 20.37
CA ALA A 95 3.18 -7.59 20.03
C ALA A 95 2.85 -6.77 21.28
N LYS A 96 3.29 -5.51 21.35
CA LYS A 96 2.97 -4.58 22.46
C LYS A 96 1.90 -3.56 22.08
N ILE A 97 1.77 -3.29 20.79
CA ILE A 97 0.82 -2.35 20.21
C ILE A 97 0.20 -2.97 18.96
N LEU A 98 -1.11 -2.81 18.80
CA LEU A 98 -1.85 -3.11 17.58
C LEU A 98 -2.43 -1.81 16.99
N ILE A 99 -2.04 -1.49 15.75
CA ILE A 99 -2.61 -0.39 14.97
C ILE A 99 -3.53 -0.98 13.90
N ILE A 100 -4.77 -0.48 13.79
CA ILE A 100 -5.75 -0.87 12.77
C ILE A 100 -6.21 0.39 12.01
N ASP A 101 -5.75 0.55 10.78
CA ASP A 101 -6.22 1.63 9.89
C ASP A 101 -7.44 1.21 9.06
N GLU A 102 -8.18 2.20 8.56
CA GLU A 102 -9.45 2.05 7.85
C GLU A 102 -10.46 1.19 8.63
N ILE A 103 -10.62 1.47 9.92
CA ILE A 103 -11.52 0.74 10.84
C ILE A 103 -13.00 0.76 10.40
N SER A 104 -13.39 1.70 9.53
CA SER A 104 -14.76 1.81 9.01
C SER A 104 -15.22 0.57 8.25
N MET A 105 -14.29 -0.12 7.59
CA MET A 105 -14.56 -1.34 6.83
C MET A 105 -14.40 -2.62 7.66
N LEU A 106 -13.97 -2.53 8.92
CA LEU A 106 -13.84 -3.69 9.80
C LEU A 106 -15.18 -4.03 10.44
N HIS A 107 -15.61 -5.27 10.29
CA HIS A 107 -16.87 -5.74 10.86
C HIS A 107 -16.75 -5.93 12.39
N LYS A 108 -17.81 -5.66 13.16
CA LYS A 108 -17.82 -5.81 14.63
C LYS A 108 -17.35 -7.20 15.11
N LYS A 109 -17.90 -8.25 14.49
CA LYS A 109 -17.50 -9.66 14.71
C LYS A 109 -16.00 -9.88 14.51
N GLN A 110 -15.39 -9.20 13.54
CA GLN A 110 -13.96 -9.34 13.28
C GLN A 110 -13.13 -8.67 14.38
N LEU A 111 -13.57 -7.52 14.88
CA LEU A 111 -12.93 -6.86 16.02
C LEU A 111 -13.03 -7.72 17.29
N ASP A 112 -14.21 -8.30 17.57
CA ASP A 112 -14.42 -9.20 18.71
C ASP A 112 -13.56 -10.49 18.58
N MET A 113 -13.39 -11.02 17.37
CA MET A 113 -12.50 -12.17 17.13
C MET A 113 -11.02 -11.81 17.39
N VAL A 114 -10.57 -10.62 16.98
CA VAL A 114 -9.20 -10.15 17.26
C VAL A 114 -8.96 -10.07 18.76
N ASP A 115 -9.91 -9.52 19.51
CA ASP A 115 -9.88 -9.46 20.98
C ASP A 115 -9.74 -10.85 21.60
N THR A 116 -10.61 -11.78 21.19
CA THR A 116 -10.60 -13.19 21.64
C THR A 116 -9.27 -13.88 21.36
N VAL A 117 -8.70 -13.69 20.16
CA VAL A 117 -7.40 -14.24 19.79
C VAL A 117 -6.32 -13.68 20.71
N LEU A 118 -6.30 -12.37 20.94
CA LEU A 118 -5.25 -11.77 21.75
C LEU A 118 -5.34 -12.16 23.21
N GLN A 119 -6.54 -12.21 23.80
CA GLN A 119 -6.73 -12.69 25.17
C GLN A 119 -6.19 -14.13 25.33
N PHE A 120 -6.48 -15.01 24.36
CA PHE A 120 -6.02 -16.39 24.37
C PHE A 120 -4.50 -16.55 24.20
N PHE A 121 -3.88 -15.78 23.30
CA PHE A 121 -2.43 -15.85 23.07
C PHE A 121 -1.64 -15.16 24.18
N LYS A 122 -2.17 -14.10 24.77
CA LYS A 122 -1.54 -13.36 25.86
C LYS A 122 -1.76 -13.99 27.23
N GLU A 123 -2.71 -14.92 27.34
CA GLU A 123 -3.15 -15.51 28.60
C GLU A 123 -3.57 -14.41 29.60
N ASN A 124 -4.30 -13.42 29.07
CA ASN A 124 -4.73 -12.23 29.78
C ASN A 124 -6.14 -11.85 29.32
N ASP A 125 -7.09 -11.81 30.26
CA ASP A 125 -8.49 -11.51 29.96
C ASP A 125 -8.77 -10.00 29.82
N GLU A 126 -7.78 -9.13 30.07
CA GLU A 126 -7.89 -7.70 29.74
C GLU A 126 -8.18 -7.49 28.24
N PRO A 127 -8.87 -6.41 27.86
CA PRO A 127 -9.18 -6.12 26.46
C PRO A 127 -7.93 -6.21 25.59
N PHE A 128 -8.03 -6.99 24.51
CA PHE A 128 -6.97 -7.29 23.55
C PHE A 128 -5.72 -7.91 24.18
N GLY A 129 -5.88 -8.65 25.29
CA GLY A 129 -4.78 -9.25 26.04
C GLY A 129 -3.87 -8.22 26.71
N GLY A 130 -4.39 -7.03 27.01
CA GLY A 130 -3.69 -5.95 27.70
C GLY A 130 -2.67 -5.19 26.85
N ILE A 131 -2.65 -5.37 25.52
CA ILE A 131 -1.82 -4.55 24.63
C ILE A 131 -2.49 -3.21 24.35
N GLN A 132 -1.70 -2.21 23.95
CA GLN A 132 -2.28 -0.98 23.44
C GLN A 132 -2.93 -1.23 22.07
N VAL A 133 -4.17 -0.77 21.90
CA VAL A 133 -4.88 -0.78 20.62
C VAL A 133 -5.12 0.63 20.13
N VAL A 134 -4.72 0.88 18.90
CA VAL A 134 -4.95 2.14 18.19
C VAL A 134 -5.77 1.83 16.94
N VAL A 135 -6.99 2.34 16.90
CA VAL A 135 -7.85 2.23 15.72
C VAL A 135 -7.93 3.58 15.01
N CYS A 136 -7.95 3.57 13.69
CA CYS A 136 -8.00 4.77 12.86
C CYS A 136 -8.96 4.60 11.70
N GLY A 137 -9.71 5.65 11.39
CA GLY A 137 -10.56 5.70 10.21
C GLY A 137 -11.66 6.75 10.32
N ASP A 138 -12.59 6.69 9.37
CA ASP A 138 -13.72 7.60 9.27
C ASP A 138 -14.97 6.80 8.91
N PHE A 139 -15.95 6.73 9.82
CA PHE A 139 -17.18 5.94 9.62
C PHE A 139 -18.17 6.56 8.62
N PHE A 140 -17.90 7.77 8.10
CA PHE A 140 -18.62 8.31 6.95
C PHE A 140 -18.13 7.73 5.60
N GLN A 141 -16.97 7.05 5.59
CA GLN A 141 -16.50 6.28 4.44
C GLN A 141 -17.30 4.96 4.30
N LEU A 142 -16.84 4.03 3.46
CA LEU A 142 -17.57 2.78 3.24
C LEU A 142 -17.68 1.97 4.54
N PRO A 143 -18.88 1.43 4.83
CA PRO A 143 -19.09 0.51 5.93
C PRO A 143 -18.48 -0.87 5.63
N PRO A 144 -18.46 -1.78 6.60
CA PRO A 144 -18.07 -3.16 6.35
C PRO A 144 -19.02 -3.80 5.33
N ILE A 145 -18.47 -4.63 4.45
CA ILE A 145 -19.27 -5.44 3.52
C ILE A 145 -19.98 -6.51 4.36
N GLY A 146 -21.31 -6.50 4.33
CA GLY A 146 -22.16 -7.46 5.04
C GLY A 146 -23.20 -8.07 4.11
N ASN A 147 -24.05 -8.93 4.66
CA ASN A 147 -25.16 -9.51 3.90
C ASN A 147 -26.22 -8.44 3.59
N GLN A 148 -26.98 -8.60 2.50
CA GLN A 148 -27.99 -7.62 2.07
C GLN A 148 -29.02 -7.28 3.16
N ASN A 149 -29.29 -8.22 4.07
CA ASN A 149 -30.25 -8.05 5.18
C ASN A 149 -29.61 -7.54 6.48
N GLU A 150 -28.29 -7.33 6.51
CA GLU A 150 -27.57 -6.94 7.72
C GLU A 150 -27.64 -5.42 7.94
N LYS A 151 -28.17 -5.01 9.09
CA LYS A 151 -28.32 -3.58 9.43
C LYS A 151 -26.98 -3.00 9.87
N SER A 152 -26.81 -1.67 9.75
CA SER A 152 -25.55 -0.99 10.10
C SER A 152 -25.09 -1.24 11.56
N LYS A 153 -26.04 -1.39 12.50
CA LYS A 153 -25.77 -1.74 13.91
C LYS A 153 -25.14 -3.13 14.09
N ASP A 154 -25.31 -4.00 13.10
CA ASP A 154 -24.78 -5.35 13.08
C ASP A 154 -23.39 -5.39 12.42
N LYS A 155 -23.03 -4.34 11.68
CA LYS A 155 -21.79 -4.23 10.91
C LYS A 155 -20.69 -3.45 11.63
N PHE A 156 -20.96 -2.21 12.07
CA PHE A 156 -19.91 -1.28 12.46
C PHE A 156 -19.10 -1.72 13.68
N ALA A 157 -17.77 -1.58 13.61
CA ALA A 157 -16.83 -1.90 14.67
C ALA A 157 -17.14 -1.23 16.03
N PHE A 158 -17.64 0.01 16.03
CA PHE A 158 -18.01 0.70 17.29
C PHE A 158 -19.21 0.10 18.02
N MET A 159 -19.90 -0.88 17.41
CA MET A 159 -20.98 -1.65 18.03
C MET A 159 -20.49 -2.97 18.65
N SER A 160 -19.19 -3.24 18.63
CA SER A 160 -18.60 -4.48 19.16
C SER A 160 -18.39 -4.42 20.67
N ALA A 161 -18.40 -5.58 21.33
CA ALA A 161 -18.12 -5.67 22.76
C ALA A 161 -16.66 -5.28 23.05
N ALA A 162 -15.73 -5.73 22.20
CA ALA A 162 -14.32 -5.38 22.29
C ALA A 162 -14.09 -3.87 22.18
N TRP A 163 -14.84 -3.14 21.34
CA TRP A 163 -14.74 -1.68 21.26
C TRP A 163 -15.10 -1.00 22.59
N VAL A 164 -16.19 -1.43 23.21
CA VAL A 164 -16.63 -0.89 24.51
C VAL A 164 -15.61 -1.22 25.60
N ALA A 165 -15.13 -2.46 25.62
CA ALA A 165 -14.14 -2.93 26.59
C ALA A 165 -12.80 -2.19 26.48
N ALA A 166 -12.35 -1.87 25.25
CA ALA A 166 -11.11 -1.16 24.99
C ALA A 166 -11.08 0.29 25.51
N LYS A 167 -12.25 0.90 25.77
CA LYS A 167 -12.38 2.28 26.29
C LYS A 167 -11.51 3.28 25.53
N PHE A 168 -11.65 3.29 24.19
CA PHE A 168 -10.86 4.16 23.32
C PHE A 168 -10.99 5.64 23.69
N ASN A 169 -9.86 6.31 23.83
CA ASN A 169 -9.78 7.76 23.90
C ASN A 169 -9.93 8.30 22.49
N VAL A 170 -10.99 9.06 22.23
CA VAL A 170 -11.28 9.58 20.89
C VAL A 170 -10.40 10.79 20.62
N CYS A 171 -9.65 10.75 19.53
CA CYS A 171 -8.85 11.86 19.03
C CYS A 171 -9.45 12.31 17.70
N TYR A 172 -10.28 13.35 17.71
CA TYR A 172 -10.92 13.88 16.51
C TYR A 172 -10.06 14.99 15.89
N LEU A 173 -9.47 14.72 14.73
CA LEU A 173 -8.69 15.70 13.97
C LEU A 173 -9.62 16.58 13.13
N THR A 174 -9.49 17.89 13.28
CA THR A 174 -10.37 18.88 12.65
C THR A 174 -9.71 19.68 11.53
N GLU A 175 -8.38 19.83 11.56
CA GLU A 175 -7.62 20.56 10.53
C GLU A 175 -7.53 19.78 9.22
N GLN A 176 -7.84 20.43 8.10
CA GLN A 176 -7.76 19.86 6.75
C GLN A 176 -6.41 20.14 6.10
N TYR A 177 -5.77 19.10 5.58
CA TYR A 177 -4.44 19.17 4.93
C TYR A 177 -4.44 18.74 3.46
N ARG A 178 -5.46 18.00 3.00
CA ARG A 178 -5.54 17.51 1.61
C ARG A 178 -6.17 18.53 0.68
N GLN A 179 -7.29 19.11 1.09
CA GLN A 179 -7.96 20.21 0.40
C GLN A 179 -7.56 21.53 1.08
N ALA A 180 -7.40 22.60 0.30
CA ALA A 180 -7.22 23.92 0.86
C ALA A 180 -8.49 24.36 1.63
N ASN A 181 -8.32 25.16 2.68
CA ASN A 181 -9.46 25.80 3.33
C ASN A 181 -10.19 26.69 2.30
N GLU A 182 -11.53 26.64 2.30
CA GLU A 182 -12.43 27.32 1.33
C GLU A 182 -12.55 26.67 -0.07
N ASP A 183 -11.95 25.50 -0.29
CA ASP A 183 -12.17 24.74 -1.52
C ASP A 183 -13.63 24.27 -1.68
N VAL A 184 -14.13 24.34 -2.91
CA VAL A 184 -15.49 23.95 -3.31
C VAL A 184 -15.72 22.47 -2.98
N LEU A 185 -14.74 21.60 -3.27
CA LEU A 185 -14.86 20.18 -3.00
C LEU A 185 -14.93 19.89 -1.50
N ASN A 186 -14.12 20.57 -0.68
CA ASN A 186 -14.20 20.44 0.78
C ASN A 186 -15.59 20.84 1.33
N THR A 187 -16.19 21.91 0.79
CA THR A 187 -17.55 22.32 1.15
C THR A 187 -18.58 21.22 0.84
N ILE A 188 -18.54 20.67 -0.38
CA ILE A 188 -19.40 19.57 -0.81
C ILE A 188 -19.23 18.35 0.11
N LEU A 189 -17.99 17.97 0.43
CA LEU A 189 -17.69 16.83 1.28
C LEU A 189 -18.25 17.00 2.70
N ASN A 190 -18.18 18.20 3.27
CA ASN A 190 -18.74 18.48 4.60
C ASN A 190 -20.27 18.48 4.57
N GLU A 191 -20.89 19.03 3.52
CA GLU A 191 -22.33 18.99 3.33
C GLU A 191 -22.87 17.56 3.19
N ILE A 192 -22.15 16.67 2.48
CA ILE A 192 -22.46 15.23 2.42
C ILE A 192 -22.42 14.59 3.82
N ARG A 193 -21.39 14.89 4.63
CA ARG A 193 -21.29 14.39 6.02
C ARG A 193 -22.44 14.86 6.90
N ILE A 194 -22.86 16.11 6.75
CA ILE A 194 -23.99 16.70 7.49
C ILE A 194 -25.33 16.12 7.00
N GLY A 195 -25.35 15.53 5.79
CA GLY A 195 -26.56 15.03 5.15
C GLY A 195 -27.46 16.15 4.61
N LYS A 196 -26.90 17.35 4.37
CA LYS A 196 -27.61 18.52 3.84
C LYS A 196 -26.73 19.18 2.78
N ILE A 197 -27.06 18.93 1.52
CA ILE A 197 -26.32 19.47 0.38
C ILE A 197 -27.05 20.65 -0.21
N SER A 198 -26.33 21.74 -0.41
CA SER A 198 -26.86 22.97 -0.97
C SER A 198 -27.07 22.84 -2.49
N LYS A 199 -28.00 23.64 -3.03
CA LYS A 199 -28.21 23.70 -4.48
C LYS A 199 -26.93 24.09 -5.22
N LYS A 200 -26.15 25.01 -4.65
CA LYS A 200 -24.84 25.43 -5.17
C LYS A 200 -23.89 24.24 -5.31
N SER A 201 -23.74 23.42 -4.26
CA SER A 201 -22.90 22.21 -4.30
C SER A 201 -23.34 21.21 -5.37
N ILE A 202 -24.65 21.01 -5.55
CA ILE A 202 -25.19 20.15 -6.61
C ILE A 202 -24.85 20.70 -8.00
N GLU A 203 -24.96 22.02 -8.19
CA GLU A 203 -24.60 22.67 -9.45
C GLU A 203 -23.10 22.53 -9.76
N GLU A 204 -22.23 22.72 -8.77
CA GLU A 204 -20.78 22.53 -8.93
C GLU A 204 -20.43 21.07 -9.29
N LEU A 205 -21.08 20.08 -8.65
CA LEU A 205 -20.92 18.67 -9.03
C LEU A 205 -21.38 18.39 -10.46
N LYS A 206 -22.46 19.02 -10.93
CA LYS A 206 -22.93 18.89 -12.31
C LYS A 206 -21.98 19.54 -13.31
N LYS A 207 -21.45 20.73 -12.99
CA LYS A 207 -20.44 21.41 -13.81
C LYS A 207 -19.17 20.59 -13.98
N ALA A 208 -18.80 19.79 -12.96
CA ALA A 208 -17.63 18.93 -13.01
C ALA A 208 -17.66 17.88 -14.14
N GLU A 209 -18.81 17.59 -14.76
CA GLU A 209 -18.89 16.76 -15.98
C GLU A 209 -18.07 17.36 -17.14
N GLN A 210 -18.01 18.69 -17.21
CA GLN A 210 -17.36 19.44 -18.28
C GLN A 210 -15.85 19.61 -18.07
N ASN A 211 -15.32 19.24 -16.91
CA ASN A 211 -13.89 19.35 -16.61
C ASN A 211 -13.07 18.49 -17.60
N THR A 212 -11.91 19.03 -17.98
CA THR A 212 -10.97 18.41 -18.92
C THR A 212 -9.60 18.26 -18.29
N PHE A 213 -8.95 17.13 -18.56
CA PHE A 213 -7.58 16.87 -18.13
C PHE A 213 -6.60 17.31 -19.23
N SER A 214 -5.34 17.57 -18.85
CA SER A 214 -4.21 17.72 -19.76
C SER A 214 -4.16 16.53 -20.73
N LYS A 215 -3.78 16.75 -21.99
CA LYS A 215 -3.70 15.68 -23.01
C LYS A 215 -2.76 14.53 -22.60
N ASP A 216 -1.76 14.82 -21.78
CA ASP A 216 -0.75 13.86 -21.32
C ASP A 216 -1.15 13.13 -20.02
N ASP A 217 -2.20 13.59 -19.33
CA ASP A 217 -2.65 13.02 -18.06
C ASP A 217 -3.93 12.19 -18.25
N GLU A 218 -3.78 10.87 -18.41
CA GLU A 218 -4.94 9.99 -18.37
C GLU A 218 -5.40 9.79 -16.91
N PRO A 219 -6.58 10.31 -16.51
CA PRO A 219 -7.06 10.25 -15.13
C PRO A 219 -7.39 8.81 -14.71
N THR A 220 -7.35 8.55 -13.40
CA THR A 220 -7.85 7.28 -12.87
C THR A 220 -9.37 7.21 -13.02
N LYS A 221 -9.91 6.12 -13.57
CA LYS A 221 -11.36 5.97 -13.76
C LYS A 221 -11.98 5.18 -12.60
N LEU A 222 -12.98 5.76 -11.94
CA LEU A 222 -13.65 5.19 -10.76
C LEU A 222 -15.12 4.89 -11.03
N PHE A 223 -15.53 3.65 -10.77
CA PHE A 223 -16.91 3.19 -10.94
C PHE A 223 -17.42 2.44 -9.72
N THR A 224 -18.72 2.24 -9.62
CA THR A 224 -19.32 1.59 -8.44
C THR A 224 -19.30 0.06 -8.53
N HIS A 225 -19.39 -0.52 -9.73
CA HIS A 225 -19.51 -1.96 -9.96
C HIS A 225 -18.31 -2.57 -10.70
N ASN A 226 -17.98 -3.82 -10.39
CA ASN A 226 -16.91 -4.56 -11.09
C ASN A 226 -17.25 -4.78 -12.58
N TYR A 227 -18.52 -4.97 -12.93
CA TYR A 227 -18.96 -5.18 -14.31
C TYR A 227 -18.52 -4.04 -15.24
N ASP A 228 -18.85 -2.79 -14.87
CA ASP A 228 -18.48 -1.60 -15.65
C ASP A 228 -16.94 -1.47 -15.73
N VAL A 229 -16.26 -1.72 -14.62
CA VAL A 229 -14.79 -1.70 -14.54
C VAL A 229 -14.16 -2.73 -15.49
N ASP A 230 -14.66 -3.96 -15.49
CA ASP A 230 -14.13 -5.04 -16.33
C ASP A 230 -14.39 -4.77 -17.81
N GLN A 231 -15.58 -4.25 -18.16
CA GLN A 231 -15.90 -3.86 -19.52
C GLN A 231 -14.93 -2.80 -20.06
N ILE A 232 -14.81 -1.67 -19.35
CA ILE A 232 -13.95 -0.55 -19.75
C ILE A 232 -12.49 -1.01 -19.88
N ASN A 233 -12.01 -1.78 -18.91
CA ASN A 233 -10.66 -2.31 -18.94
C ASN A 233 -10.39 -3.20 -20.15
N ASN A 234 -11.34 -4.07 -20.50
CA ASN A 234 -11.21 -4.94 -21.68
C ASN A 234 -11.23 -4.11 -22.98
N GLU A 235 -12.10 -3.09 -23.09
CA GLU A 235 -12.14 -2.18 -24.24
C GLU A 235 -10.80 -1.46 -24.44
N HIS A 236 -10.21 -0.93 -23.36
CA HIS A 236 -8.88 -0.30 -23.41
C HIS A 236 -7.78 -1.28 -23.84
N LEU A 237 -7.80 -2.51 -23.31
CA LEU A 237 -6.83 -3.54 -23.71
C LEU A 237 -6.95 -3.87 -25.21
N LEU A 238 -8.16 -3.94 -25.75
CA LEU A 238 -8.39 -4.21 -27.17
C LEU A 238 -7.84 -3.06 -28.05
N GLN A 239 -8.03 -1.81 -27.64
CA GLN A 239 -7.54 -0.63 -28.35
C GLN A 239 -6.02 -0.49 -28.37
N LEU A 240 -5.31 -1.06 -27.39
CA LEU A 240 -3.84 -1.03 -27.38
C LEU A 240 -3.26 -1.75 -28.60
N LYS A 241 -2.28 -1.12 -29.25
CA LYS A 241 -1.47 -1.77 -30.30
C LYS A 241 -0.56 -2.84 -29.69
N GLY A 242 -0.17 -3.82 -30.50
CA GLY A 242 0.77 -4.86 -30.10
C GLY A 242 0.13 -6.22 -29.82
N LYS A 243 1.00 -7.23 -29.66
CA LYS A 243 0.59 -8.63 -29.50
C LYS A 243 0.07 -8.89 -28.08
N ILE A 244 -1.06 -9.59 -27.98
CA ILE A 244 -1.60 -10.07 -26.70
C ILE A 244 -0.72 -11.22 -26.19
N LYS A 245 -0.31 -11.16 -24.93
CA LYS A 245 0.18 -12.31 -24.17
C LYS A 245 -0.92 -12.81 -23.25
N ARG A 246 -1.17 -14.12 -23.27
CA ARG A 246 -2.19 -14.79 -22.45
C ARG A 246 -1.54 -15.59 -21.33
N PHE A 247 -2.07 -15.43 -20.13
CA PHE A 247 -1.67 -16.18 -18.94
C PHE A 247 -2.88 -16.93 -18.39
N LYS A 248 -2.87 -18.26 -18.54
CA LYS A 248 -3.92 -19.13 -18.04
C LYS A 248 -3.58 -19.65 -16.66
N ALA A 249 -4.52 -19.56 -15.73
CA ALA A 249 -4.36 -20.06 -14.39
C ALA A 249 -4.21 -21.59 -14.40
N THR A 250 -3.32 -22.12 -13.56
CA THR A 250 -3.18 -23.57 -13.36
C THR A 250 -3.75 -23.97 -12.01
N THR A 251 -4.62 -24.98 -11.97
CA THR A 251 -5.28 -25.41 -10.73
C THR A 251 -4.93 -26.84 -10.36
N LYS A 252 -4.84 -27.15 -9.07
CA LYS A 252 -4.61 -28.51 -8.54
C LYS A 252 -5.53 -28.80 -7.36
N GLY A 253 -5.82 -30.07 -7.10
CA GLY A 253 -6.58 -30.53 -5.92
C GLY A 253 -8.08 -30.72 -6.14
N ASN A 254 -8.87 -30.66 -5.06
CA ASN A 254 -10.30 -30.98 -5.08
C ASN A 254 -11.10 -30.00 -5.94
N LYS A 255 -11.85 -30.51 -6.92
CA LYS A 255 -12.61 -29.69 -7.88
C LYS A 255 -13.58 -28.70 -7.23
N LYS A 256 -14.32 -29.10 -6.18
CA LYS A 256 -15.27 -28.20 -5.51
C LYS A 256 -14.54 -27.05 -4.81
N LEU A 257 -13.41 -27.34 -4.17
CA LEU A 257 -12.59 -26.32 -3.52
C LEU A 257 -11.90 -25.39 -4.53
N VAL A 258 -11.47 -25.92 -5.68
CA VAL A 258 -10.94 -25.12 -6.79
C VAL A 258 -11.99 -24.15 -7.33
N GLU A 259 -13.23 -24.58 -7.54
CA GLU A 259 -14.32 -23.69 -7.96
C GLU A 259 -14.62 -22.58 -6.94
N THR A 260 -14.54 -22.88 -5.65
CA THR A 260 -14.62 -21.86 -4.59
C THR A 260 -13.42 -20.91 -4.61
N LEU A 261 -12.21 -21.42 -4.85
CA LEU A 261 -11.00 -20.60 -5.00
C LEU A 261 -11.13 -19.64 -6.19
N LYS A 262 -11.56 -20.12 -7.35
CA LYS A 262 -11.78 -19.29 -8.54
C LYS A 262 -12.71 -18.11 -8.28
N LYS A 263 -13.78 -18.32 -7.50
CA LYS A 263 -14.74 -17.26 -7.11
C LYS A 263 -14.17 -16.24 -6.11
N SER A 264 -13.17 -16.62 -5.32
CA SER A 264 -12.58 -15.76 -4.28
C SER A 264 -11.28 -15.08 -4.71
N VAL A 265 -10.56 -15.66 -5.67
CA VAL A 265 -9.33 -15.09 -6.24
C VAL A 265 -9.70 -13.92 -7.14
N LEU A 266 -9.05 -12.78 -6.90
CA LEU A 266 -9.26 -11.55 -7.66
C LEU A 266 -8.56 -11.54 -9.03
N ALA A 267 -7.59 -12.42 -9.25
CA ALA A 267 -6.92 -12.60 -10.53
C ALA A 267 -7.82 -13.38 -11.49
N LYS A 268 -7.93 -12.94 -12.75
CA LYS A 268 -8.74 -13.63 -13.76
C LYS A 268 -8.13 -14.98 -14.11
N GLU A 269 -8.97 -15.98 -14.37
CA GLU A 269 -8.51 -17.31 -14.83
C GLU A 269 -7.74 -17.23 -16.14
N GLU A 270 -8.14 -16.34 -17.03
CA GLU A 270 -7.40 -15.98 -18.23
C GLU A 270 -7.08 -14.49 -18.16
N LEU A 271 -5.80 -14.18 -17.99
CA LEU A 271 -5.31 -12.81 -17.96
C LEU A 271 -4.63 -12.51 -19.30
N GLU A 272 -5.15 -11.51 -19.99
CA GLU A 272 -4.58 -11.00 -21.23
C GLU A 272 -3.85 -9.69 -20.95
N LEU A 273 -2.61 -9.56 -21.44
CA LEU A 273 -1.77 -8.37 -21.26
C LEU A 273 -1.11 -7.98 -22.59
N LYS A 274 -0.92 -6.67 -22.79
CA LYS A 274 -0.09 -6.09 -23.85
C LYS A 274 0.96 -5.18 -23.22
N MET A 275 1.94 -4.74 -24.02
CA MET A 275 2.78 -3.60 -23.65
C MET A 275 1.90 -2.39 -23.30
N HIS A 276 2.31 -1.59 -22.31
CA HIS A 276 1.60 -0.40 -21.82
C HIS A 276 0.23 -0.66 -21.18
N THR A 277 -0.11 -1.92 -20.90
CA THR A 277 -1.32 -2.24 -20.14
C THR A 277 -1.24 -1.68 -18.71
N LYS A 278 -2.27 -0.94 -18.28
CA LYS A 278 -2.41 -0.51 -16.89
C LYS A 278 -2.93 -1.66 -16.04
N VAL A 279 -2.21 -1.96 -14.96
CA VAL A 279 -2.50 -3.10 -14.09
C VAL A 279 -2.54 -2.71 -12.61
N MET A 280 -3.27 -3.49 -11.84
CA MET A 280 -3.29 -3.46 -10.39
C MET A 280 -2.86 -4.82 -9.87
N PHE A 281 -1.94 -4.84 -8.90
CA PHE A 281 -1.61 -6.04 -8.15
C PHE A 281 -2.79 -6.45 -7.27
N VAL A 282 -3.09 -7.75 -7.20
CA VAL A 282 -4.23 -8.27 -6.42
C VAL A 282 -3.81 -9.16 -5.25
N ARG A 283 -2.50 -9.25 -4.98
CA ARG A 283 -1.92 -10.03 -3.88
C ARG A 283 -0.82 -9.24 -3.18
N ASN A 284 -0.60 -9.56 -1.91
CA ASN A 284 0.47 -9.01 -1.10
C ASN A 284 1.77 -9.79 -1.29
N ASN A 285 2.85 -9.10 -1.66
CA ASN A 285 4.21 -9.65 -1.67
C ASN A 285 5.19 -8.55 -1.20
N GLN A 286 5.49 -8.55 0.10
CA GLN A 286 6.36 -7.54 0.73
C GLN A 286 7.82 -7.61 0.27
N GLU A 287 8.28 -8.79 -0.17
CA GLU A 287 9.65 -8.97 -0.68
C GLU A 287 9.82 -8.31 -2.04
N GLN A 288 8.86 -8.52 -2.94
CA GLN A 288 8.82 -7.85 -4.25
C GLN A 288 8.33 -6.40 -4.14
N GLY A 289 7.76 -6.02 -3.00
CA GLY A 289 7.39 -4.64 -2.66
C GLY A 289 6.12 -4.16 -3.37
N TYR A 290 5.15 -5.04 -3.56
CA TYR A 290 3.80 -4.70 -4.02
C TYR A 290 2.75 -5.35 -3.12
N VAL A 291 1.54 -4.80 -3.20
CA VAL A 291 0.36 -5.35 -2.53
C VAL A 291 -0.88 -5.36 -3.39
N ASN A 292 -1.93 -6.01 -2.89
CA ASN A 292 -3.27 -5.83 -3.41
C ASN A 292 -3.61 -4.33 -3.45
N GLY A 293 -3.91 -3.78 -4.62
CA GLY A 293 -4.16 -2.36 -4.87
C GLY A 293 -3.02 -1.58 -5.53
N THR A 294 -1.78 -2.09 -5.53
CA THR A 294 -0.64 -1.36 -6.13
C THR A 294 -0.88 -1.19 -7.63
N LEU A 295 -0.87 0.05 -8.11
CA LEU A 295 -1.02 0.36 -9.54
C LEU A 295 0.33 0.37 -10.25
N GLY A 296 0.31 -0.02 -11.52
CA GLY A 296 1.48 0.09 -12.39
C GLY A 296 1.13 -0.11 -13.86
N THR A 297 2.15 0.02 -14.71
CA THR A 297 2.03 -0.15 -16.15
C THR A 297 3.03 -1.20 -16.62
N ILE A 298 2.60 -2.07 -17.53
CA ILE A 298 3.47 -3.07 -18.17
C ILE A 298 4.47 -2.34 -19.07
N VAL A 299 5.76 -2.41 -18.72
CA VAL A 299 6.85 -1.76 -19.47
C VAL A 299 7.66 -2.72 -20.32
N SER A 300 7.64 -4.01 -19.99
CA SER A 300 8.26 -5.06 -20.80
C SER A 300 7.76 -6.44 -20.37
N PHE A 301 8.19 -7.48 -21.07
CA PHE A 301 8.13 -8.86 -20.61
C PHE A 301 9.56 -9.39 -20.52
N ASN A 302 9.88 -10.14 -19.47
CA ASN A 302 11.21 -10.72 -19.29
C ASN A 302 11.44 -11.91 -20.25
N ASP A 303 12.65 -12.48 -20.21
CA ASP A 303 13.07 -13.60 -21.07
C ASP A 303 12.18 -14.85 -20.89
N ASP A 304 11.66 -15.07 -19.67
CA ASP A 304 10.71 -16.15 -19.36
C ASP A 304 9.26 -15.84 -19.83
N GLY A 305 9.04 -14.67 -20.40
CA GLY A 305 7.76 -14.21 -20.91
C GLY A 305 6.82 -13.58 -19.88
N PHE A 306 7.24 -13.44 -18.62
CA PHE A 306 6.49 -12.80 -17.53
C PHE A 306 6.49 -11.28 -17.62
N PRO A 307 5.41 -10.61 -17.16
CA PRO A 307 5.31 -9.15 -17.23
C PRO A 307 6.26 -8.44 -16.27
N VAL A 308 6.81 -7.32 -16.72
CA VAL A 308 7.54 -6.35 -15.89
C VAL A 308 6.69 -5.10 -15.72
N VAL A 309 6.30 -4.80 -14.48
CA VAL A 309 5.42 -3.68 -14.12
C VAL A 309 6.25 -2.53 -13.56
N LYS A 310 6.14 -1.33 -14.15
CA LYS A 310 6.61 -0.09 -13.55
C LYS A 310 5.49 0.51 -12.70
N THR A 311 5.69 0.55 -11.39
CA THR A 311 4.75 1.14 -10.43
C THR A 311 4.73 2.67 -10.56
N ALA A 312 3.72 3.33 -9.98
CA ALA A 312 3.65 4.79 -9.92
C ALA A 312 4.88 5.43 -9.22
N GLN A 313 5.53 4.70 -8.32
CA GLN A 313 6.75 5.11 -7.62
C GLN A 313 8.02 4.90 -8.47
N GLY A 314 7.89 4.52 -9.74
CA GLY A 314 9.01 4.26 -10.65
C GLY A 314 9.67 2.89 -10.50
N LYS A 315 9.37 2.13 -9.44
CA LYS A 315 9.92 0.78 -9.23
C LYS A 315 9.46 -0.18 -10.32
N ARG A 316 10.41 -0.90 -10.94
CA ARG A 316 10.16 -2.00 -11.89
C ARG A 316 10.12 -3.34 -11.16
N ILE A 317 9.10 -4.15 -11.41
CA ILE A 317 8.87 -5.43 -10.74
C ILE A 317 8.60 -6.50 -11.80
N SER A 318 9.43 -7.54 -11.84
CA SER A 318 9.15 -8.73 -12.66
C SER A 318 8.16 -9.63 -11.93
N VAL A 319 6.98 -9.82 -12.50
CA VAL A 319 5.84 -10.43 -11.81
C VAL A 319 5.66 -11.87 -12.29
N LYS A 320 5.98 -12.82 -11.41
CA LYS A 320 5.78 -14.25 -11.64
C LYS A 320 4.40 -14.72 -11.18
N GLN A 321 4.07 -15.96 -11.49
CA GLN A 321 2.87 -16.60 -10.96
C GLN A 321 2.95 -16.72 -9.44
N GLU A 322 1.79 -16.59 -8.82
CA GLU A 322 1.57 -16.61 -7.39
C GLU A 322 0.53 -17.70 -7.08
N ASN A 323 0.70 -18.44 -5.98
CA ASN A 323 -0.17 -19.53 -5.56
C ASN A 323 -1.24 -19.09 -4.54
N TRP A 324 -2.52 -19.29 -4.86
CA TRP A 324 -3.63 -19.25 -3.91
C TRP A 324 -4.02 -20.68 -3.54
N GLY A 325 -3.92 -21.05 -2.27
CA GLY A 325 -4.20 -22.41 -1.81
C GLY A 325 -5.11 -22.46 -0.61
N VAL A 326 -5.95 -23.50 -0.55
CA VAL A 326 -6.61 -23.95 0.67
C VAL A 326 -5.80 -25.11 1.24
N GLN A 327 -5.42 -24.98 2.49
CA GLN A 327 -4.73 -26.02 3.25
C GLN A 327 -5.66 -26.54 4.35
N ASP A 328 -5.53 -27.82 4.71
CA ASP A 328 -6.15 -28.35 5.92
C ASP A 328 -5.34 -27.98 7.17
N ASP A 329 -5.83 -28.40 8.34
CA ASP A 329 -5.20 -28.11 9.63
C ASP A 329 -3.83 -28.81 9.79
N THR A 330 -3.50 -29.78 8.93
CA THR A 330 -2.18 -30.44 8.87
C THR A 330 -1.21 -29.74 7.91
N GLY A 331 -1.66 -28.69 7.22
CA GLY A 331 -0.87 -27.96 6.21
C GLY A 331 -0.86 -28.61 4.84
N LYS A 332 -1.62 -29.69 4.62
CA LYS A 332 -1.73 -30.34 3.31
C LYS A 332 -2.57 -29.48 2.38
N VAL A 333 -2.05 -29.21 1.18
CA VAL A 333 -2.77 -28.46 0.14
C VAL A 333 -3.94 -29.28 -0.38
N LEU A 334 -5.16 -28.81 -0.09
CA LEU A 334 -6.41 -29.43 -0.55
C LEU A 334 -6.80 -28.99 -1.96
N ALA A 335 -6.51 -27.71 -2.28
CA ALA A 335 -6.71 -27.12 -3.58
C ALA A 335 -5.78 -25.92 -3.76
N SER A 336 -5.34 -25.68 -4.99
CA SER A 336 -4.56 -24.50 -5.33
C SER A 336 -4.87 -23.96 -6.72
N LEU A 337 -4.61 -22.67 -6.90
CA LEU A 337 -4.70 -21.91 -8.14
C LEU A 337 -3.44 -21.06 -8.26
N ASP A 338 -2.68 -21.24 -9.33
CA ASP A 338 -1.50 -20.44 -9.67
C ASP A 338 -1.84 -19.49 -10.81
N GLN A 339 -1.59 -18.19 -10.62
CA GLN A 339 -1.84 -17.16 -11.64
C GLN A 339 -0.95 -15.93 -11.42
N ILE A 340 -0.76 -15.13 -12.46
CA ILE A 340 -0.15 -13.80 -12.33
C ILE A 340 -1.04 -12.92 -11.43
N PRO A 341 -0.50 -12.32 -10.35
CA PRO A 341 -1.26 -11.53 -9.38
C PRO A 341 -1.62 -10.13 -9.89
N LEU A 342 -2.09 -10.01 -11.13
CA LEU A 342 -2.45 -8.76 -11.77
C LEU A 342 -3.89 -8.81 -12.29
N ARG A 343 -4.52 -7.63 -12.33
CA ARG A 343 -5.75 -7.35 -13.08
C ARG A 343 -5.58 -6.07 -13.86
N LEU A 344 -6.37 -5.88 -14.91
CA LEU A 344 -6.45 -4.61 -15.64
C LEU A 344 -6.96 -3.49 -14.72
N ALA A 345 -6.46 -2.27 -14.91
CA ALA A 345 -6.68 -1.16 -13.99
C ALA A 345 -6.68 0.24 -14.63
N TRP A 346 -7.16 0.38 -15.88
CA TRP A 346 -7.58 1.70 -16.38
C TRP A 346 -8.77 2.24 -15.60
N ALA A 347 -9.69 1.34 -15.25
CA ALA A 347 -10.80 1.57 -14.33
C ALA A 347 -10.65 0.70 -13.09
N ILE A 348 -11.07 1.22 -11.93
CA ILE A 348 -11.13 0.52 -10.65
C ILE A 348 -12.46 0.85 -9.95
N THR A 349 -12.86 0.01 -9.00
CA THR A 349 -14.07 0.32 -8.21
C THR A 349 -13.78 1.33 -7.11
N VAL A 350 -14.79 2.09 -6.70
CA VAL A 350 -14.69 3.02 -5.54
C VAL A 350 -14.23 2.29 -4.27
N HIS A 351 -14.68 1.05 -4.05
CA HIS A 351 -14.22 0.21 -2.94
C HIS A 351 -12.69 -0.01 -2.94
N LYS A 352 -12.07 -0.06 -4.12
CA LYS A 352 -10.63 -0.28 -4.28
C LYS A 352 -9.83 1.02 -4.27
N CYS A 353 -10.47 2.20 -4.29
CA CYS A 353 -9.75 3.47 -4.16
C CYS A 353 -9.72 4.04 -2.74
N GLN A 354 -10.45 3.43 -1.79
CA GLN A 354 -10.45 3.88 -0.39
C GLN A 354 -9.03 3.88 0.19
N GLY A 355 -8.70 4.94 0.91
CA GLY A 355 -7.35 5.17 1.45
C GLY A 355 -6.34 5.76 0.45
N MET A 356 -6.67 5.91 -0.84
CA MET A 356 -5.80 6.53 -1.85
C MET A 356 -5.97 8.05 -1.91
N THR A 357 -5.00 8.75 -2.48
CA THR A 357 -5.13 10.14 -2.95
C THR A 357 -4.86 10.14 -4.45
N LEU A 358 -5.69 10.84 -5.22
CA LEU A 358 -5.62 10.89 -6.68
C LEU A 358 -5.38 12.34 -7.11
N ASP A 359 -4.49 12.53 -8.08
CA ASP A 359 -4.23 13.84 -8.66
C ASP A 359 -5.36 14.29 -9.59
N GLY A 360 -5.98 13.34 -10.30
CA GLY A 360 -7.20 13.55 -11.09
C GLY A 360 -7.96 12.25 -11.34
N ALA A 361 -9.29 12.34 -11.41
CA ALA A 361 -10.15 11.18 -11.58
C ALA A 361 -11.39 11.48 -12.41
N LEU A 362 -11.71 10.53 -13.29
CA LEU A 362 -13.02 10.43 -13.94
C LEU A 362 -13.87 9.47 -13.10
N ILE A 363 -15.01 9.93 -12.62
CA ILE A 363 -15.86 9.19 -11.68
C ILE A 363 -17.28 9.08 -12.26
N ASP A 364 -17.87 7.89 -12.18
CA ASP A 364 -19.29 7.68 -12.38
C ASP A 364 -19.94 7.12 -11.12
N LEU A 365 -20.85 7.91 -10.55
CA LEU A 365 -21.62 7.59 -9.34
C LEU A 365 -23.11 7.38 -9.65
N SER A 366 -23.51 7.34 -10.91
CA SER A 366 -24.92 7.17 -11.34
C SER A 366 -25.55 5.88 -10.79
N LYS A 367 -24.74 4.82 -10.67
CA LYS A 367 -25.11 3.51 -10.12
C LYS A 367 -24.63 3.33 -8.68
N THR A 368 -24.58 4.38 -7.86
CA THR A 368 -24.20 4.24 -6.44
C THR A 368 -25.28 3.49 -5.67
N PHE A 369 -24.87 2.49 -4.90
CA PHE A 369 -25.78 1.59 -4.17
C PHE A 369 -25.54 1.54 -2.66
N GLU A 370 -24.37 1.99 -2.19
CA GLU A 370 -24.02 2.00 -0.77
C GLU A 370 -23.80 3.45 -0.28
N LYS A 371 -24.29 3.75 0.92
CA LYS A 371 -24.06 5.04 1.58
C LYS A 371 -22.58 5.24 1.87
N GLY A 372 -22.09 6.47 1.74
CA GLY A 372 -20.69 6.82 1.87
C GLY A 372 -19.84 6.49 0.63
N GLN A 373 -20.37 5.77 -0.37
CA GLN A 373 -19.59 5.43 -1.58
C GLN A 373 -19.23 6.69 -2.39
N GLY A 374 -20.17 7.61 -2.61
CA GLY A 374 -19.84 8.88 -3.27
C GLY A 374 -18.91 9.76 -2.44
N TYR A 375 -19.08 9.80 -1.11
CA TYR A 375 -18.14 10.49 -0.21
C TYR A 375 -16.70 9.95 -0.34
N VAL A 376 -16.53 8.62 -0.38
CA VAL A 376 -15.21 8.00 -0.59
C VAL A 376 -14.62 8.40 -1.93
N ALA A 377 -15.39 8.32 -3.01
CA ALA A 377 -14.93 8.64 -4.36
C ALA A 377 -14.48 10.10 -4.48
N LEU A 378 -15.32 11.04 -4.05
CA LEU A 378 -15.05 12.49 -4.13
C LEU A 378 -13.87 12.89 -3.23
N SER A 379 -13.77 12.30 -2.04
CA SER A 379 -12.70 12.63 -1.08
C SER A 379 -11.30 12.19 -1.49
N ARG A 380 -11.15 11.48 -2.62
CA ARG A 380 -9.82 11.08 -3.14
C ARG A 380 -9.08 12.24 -3.80
N LEU A 381 -9.81 13.27 -4.24
CA LEU A 381 -9.29 14.40 -4.98
C LEU A 381 -8.98 15.57 -4.05
N LYS A 382 -8.04 16.43 -4.49
CA LYS A 382 -7.66 17.65 -3.77
C LYS A 382 -8.57 18.83 -4.10
N ASN A 383 -8.92 19.00 -5.37
CA ASN A 383 -9.74 20.11 -5.84
C ASN A 383 -10.78 19.60 -6.86
N ILE A 384 -11.85 20.36 -7.06
CA ILE A 384 -12.95 19.97 -7.95
C ILE A 384 -12.58 20.03 -9.43
N GLU A 385 -11.61 20.84 -9.83
CA GLU A 385 -11.17 20.98 -11.24
C GLU A 385 -10.57 19.68 -11.77
N ASN A 386 -10.02 18.85 -10.89
CA ASN A 386 -9.44 17.56 -11.22
C ASN A 386 -10.47 16.41 -11.11
N LEU A 387 -11.75 16.74 -10.85
CA LEU A 387 -12.86 15.80 -10.90
C LEU A 387 -13.54 15.92 -12.27
N LYS A 388 -13.68 14.80 -12.98
CA LYS A 388 -14.67 14.67 -14.05
C LYS A 388 -15.78 13.74 -13.62
N LEU A 389 -16.96 14.26 -13.30
CA LEU A 389 -18.09 13.49 -12.78
C LEU A 389 -19.10 13.21 -13.89
N LEU A 390 -19.19 11.96 -14.35
CA LEU A 390 -20.11 11.57 -15.43
C LEU A 390 -21.59 11.54 -15.00
N GLY A 391 -21.83 11.36 -13.70
CA GLY A 391 -23.17 11.28 -13.16
C GLY A 391 -23.17 10.86 -11.70
N PHE A 392 -24.27 11.12 -11.01
CA PHE A 392 -24.50 10.71 -9.63
C PHE A 392 -26.00 10.55 -9.36
N ASN A 393 -26.35 9.71 -8.40
CA ASN A 393 -27.72 9.58 -7.89
C ASN A 393 -27.81 10.12 -6.44
N GLU A 394 -29.00 10.10 -5.85
CA GLU A 394 -29.19 10.56 -4.46
C GLU A 394 -28.37 9.75 -3.44
N MET A 395 -28.21 8.44 -3.66
CA MET A 395 -27.44 7.56 -2.75
C MET A 395 -25.96 7.98 -2.67
N ALA A 396 -25.39 8.43 -3.79
CA ALA A 396 -24.00 8.92 -3.85
C ALA A 396 -23.73 10.07 -2.87
N LEU A 397 -24.77 10.81 -2.53
CA LEU A 397 -24.73 12.00 -1.71
C LEU A 397 -25.18 11.77 -0.26
N GLN A 398 -25.39 10.51 0.12
CA GLN A 398 -25.83 10.12 1.47
C GLN A 398 -24.72 9.41 2.24
N VAL A 399 -24.75 9.59 3.56
CA VAL A 399 -23.94 8.85 4.53
C VAL A 399 -24.82 8.04 5.47
N ASP A 400 -24.24 7.06 6.15
CA ASP A 400 -25.00 6.22 7.09
C ASP A 400 -25.48 7.02 8.30
N GLY A 401 -26.76 6.87 8.66
CA GLY A 401 -27.38 7.62 9.76
C GLY A 401 -26.88 7.20 11.14
N LEU A 402 -26.48 5.94 11.32
CA LEU A 402 -25.87 5.47 12.56
C LEU A 402 -24.45 6.02 12.69
N ALA A 403 -23.67 6.02 11.60
CA ALA A 403 -22.36 6.67 11.58
C ALA A 403 -22.46 8.16 11.94
N SER A 404 -23.44 8.87 11.37
CA SER A 404 -23.70 10.29 11.67
C SER A 404 -24.04 10.55 13.14
N LYS A 405 -24.80 9.65 13.77
CA LYS A 405 -25.13 9.74 15.20
C LYS A 405 -23.92 9.43 16.09
N ALA A 406 -23.16 8.39 15.74
CA ALA A 406 -21.96 8.01 16.46
C ALA A 406 -20.89 9.11 16.39
N ASP A 407 -20.75 9.78 15.25
CA ASP A 407 -19.79 10.86 15.04
C ASP A 407 -19.99 12.05 16.00
N LYS A 408 -21.25 12.43 16.27
CA LYS A 408 -21.56 13.45 17.29
C LYS A 408 -21.02 13.06 18.66
N ARG A 409 -21.20 11.78 19.04
CA ARG A 409 -20.66 11.27 20.30
C ARG A 409 -19.12 11.21 20.28
N PHE A 410 -18.51 10.91 19.14
CA PHE A 410 -17.06 10.92 19.00
C PHE A 410 -16.47 12.34 19.14
N LEU A 411 -17.15 13.37 18.63
CA LEU A 411 -16.77 14.76 18.86
C LEU A 411 -16.82 15.12 20.35
N GLU A 412 -17.93 14.81 21.04
CA GLU A 412 -18.05 15.04 22.48
C GLU A 412 -16.94 14.32 23.28
N LEU A 413 -16.71 13.03 23.00
CA LEU A 413 -15.66 12.24 23.64
C LEU A 413 -14.26 12.80 23.36
N SER A 414 -14.03 13.35 22.17
CA SER A 414 -12.76 13.99 21.85
C SER A 414 -12.56 15.29 22.63
N ASP A 415 -13.60 16.08 22.84
CA ASP A 415 -13.53 17.30 23.64
C ASP A 415 -13.33 16.98 25.13
N GLU A 416 -14.00 15.92 25.62
CA GLU A 416 -13.77 15.38 26.97
C GLU A 416 -12.31 14.94 27.14
N ALA A 417 -11.77 14.16 26.20
CA ALA A 417 -10.37 13.72 26.23
C ALA A 417 -9.39 14.89 26.14
N ASP A 418 -9.69 15.90 25.31
CA ASP A 418 -8.86 17.09 25.18
C ASP A 418 -8.79 17.87 26.50
N LYS A 419 -9.91 18.05 27.21
CA LYS A 419 -9.93 18.72 28.51
C LYS A 419 -9.28 17.88 29.62
N LYS A 420 -9.46 16.56 29.58
CA LYS A 420 -8.98 15.63 30.61
C LYS A 420 -7.47 15.50 30.64
N TYR A 421 -6.81 15.50 29.48
CA TYR A 421 -5.38 15.20 29.38
C TYR A 421 -4.55 16.44 29.04
N ALA A 422 -3.75 16.90 30.00
CA ALA A 422 -2.71 17.90 29.79
C ALA A 422 -1.51 17.28 29.04
N LEU A 423 -0.86 18.06 28.18
CA LEU A 423 0.27 17.59 27.36
C LEU A 423 1.45 17.08 28.21
N ASP A 424 1.85 17.84 29.23
CA ASP A 424 3.00 17.50 30.07
C ASP A 424 2.83 16.13 30.76
N ASN A 425 1.63 15.86 31.29
CA ASN A 425 1.30 14.57 31.91
C ASN A 425 1.41 13.40 30.91
N LEU A 426 1.04 13.62 29.65
CA LEU A 426 1.12 12.59 28.61
C LEU A 426 2.57 12.27 28.23
N GLU A 427 3.48 13.25 28.31
CA GLU A 427 4.89 13.02 28.04
C GLU A 427 5.53 12.15 29.13
N GLU A 428 5.17 12.35 30.39
CA GLU A 428 5.61 11.50 31.49
C GLU A 428 5.07 10.06 31.36
N GLU A 429 3.77 9.92 31.08
CA GLU A 429 3.15 8.62 30.83
C GLU A 429 3.81 7.90 29.63
N ALA A 430 4.19 8.65 28.59
CA ALA A 430 4.86 8.07 27.43
C ALA A 430 6.22 7.45 27.76
N ILE A 431 6.98 8.05 28.68
CA ILE A 431 8.25 7.46 29.14
C ILE A 431 7.97 6.16 29.91
N LYS A 432 6.98 6.15 30.81
CA LYS A 432 6.60 4.95 31.57
C LYS A 432 6.18 3.82 30.64
N PHE A 433 5.31 4.11 29.68
CA PHE A 433 4.84 3.13 28.69
C PHE A 433 5.98 2.54 27.85
N VAL A 434 6.95 3.37 27.45
CA VAL A 434 8.15 2.87 26.74
C VAL A 434 8.93 1.88 27.59
N VAL A 435 9.09 2.14 28.89
CA VAL A 435 9.78 1.23 29.82
C VAL A 435 9.01 -0.07 29.99
N GLU A 436 7.69 -0.02 30.18
CA GLU A 436 6.81 -1.20 30.29
C GLU A 436 6.87 -2.09 29.04
N CYS A 437 7.03 -1.47 27.87
CA CYS A 437 7.20 -2.17 26.60
C CYS A 437 8.61 -2.77 26.41
N GLY A 438 9.56 -2.51 27.31
CA GLY A 438 10.97 -2.89 27.15
C GLY A 438 11.71 -2.08 26.08
N GLY A 439 11.21 -0.87 25.77
CA GLY A 439 11.77 0.01 24.75
C GLY A 439 12.96 0.84 25.22
N LEU A 440 13.65 1.45 24.27
CA LEU A 440 14.77 2.36 24.55
C LEU A 440 14.27 3.72 25.05
N THR A 441 14.79 4.17 26.19
CA THR A 441 14.57 5.53 26.73
C THR A 441 15.78 6.45 26.54
N ASN A 442 16.99 5.90 26.51
CA ASN A 442 18.22 6.67 26.33
C ASN A 442 18.34 7.27 24.93
N ILE A 443 18.47 8.59 24.83
CA ILE A 443 18.50 9.35 23.57
C ILE A 443 19.61 8.87 22.63
N LYS A 444 20.84 8.69 23.13
CA LYS A 444 21.98 8.23 22.30
C LYS A 444 21.74 6.83 21.72
N ALA A 445 21.14 5.93 22.51
CA ALA A 445 20.78 4.59 22.05
C ALA A 445 19.69 4.62 20.96
N ILE A 446 18.68 5.49 21.14
CA ILE A 446 17.60 5.70 20.16
C ILE A 446 18.18 6.22 18.84
N GLU A 447 19.05 7.23 18.87
CA GLU A 447 19.69 7.80 17.68
C GLU A 447 20.58 6.77 16.96
N LYS A 448 21.40 6.02 17.71
CA LYS A 448 22.22 4.94 17.15
C LYS A 448 21.36 3.88 16.47
N HIS A 449 20.22 3.52 17.06
CA HIS A 449 19.29 2.58 16.46
C HIS A 449 18.58 3.15 15.23
N ALA A 450 18.17 4.41 15.27
CA ALA A 450 17.56 5.12 14.14
C ALA A 450 18.49 5.14 12.92
N LYS A 451 19.79 5.44 13.12
CA LYS A 451 20.80 5.36 12.05
C LYS A 451 20.88 3.95 11.44
N LYS A 452 20.95 2.91 12.26
CA LYS A 452 20.96 1.51 11.78
C LYS A 452 19.72 1.13 10.97
N ILE A 453 18.53 1.64 11.32
CA ILE A 453 17.30 1.39 10.55
C ILE A 453 17.42 2.03 9.16
N ILE A 454 17.91 3.27 9.09
CA ILE A 454 18.12 3.99 7.82
C ILE A 454 19.14 3.24 6.96
N ASP A 455 20.27 2.85 7.53
CA ASP A 455 21.32 2.10 6.82
C ASP A 455 20.80 0.76 6.28
N LYS A 456 19.98 0.04 7.06
CA LYS A 456 19.37 -1.22 6.63
C LYS A 456 18.34 -1.01 5.51
N LYS A 457 17.59 0.10 5.52
CA LYS A 457 16.65 0.45 4.44
C LYS A 457 17.40 0.75 3.14
N ILE A 458 18.48 1.52 3.21
CA ILE A 458 19.35 1.81 2.05
C ILE A 458 19.95 0.53 1.47
N LYS A 459 20.29 -0.46 2.32
CA LYS A 459 20.72 -1.79 1.85
C LYS A 459 19.61 -2.64 1.23
N LYS A 460 18.34 -2.36 1.54
CA LYS A 460 17.16 -3.09 1.03
C LYS A 460 16.67 -2.53 -0.31
N ASP A 461 16.82 -1.22 -0.54
CA ASP A 461 16.72 -0.66 -1.89
C ASP A 461 17.84 -1.27 -2.76
N SER A 462 17.51 -1.68 -3.98
CA SER A 462 18.48 -2.33 -4.86
C SER A 462 19.70 -1.42 -4.99
N THR A 463 20.92 -1.95 -4.76
CA THR A 463 22.16 -1.16 -4.91
C THR A 463 22.22 -0.44 -6.27
N TYR A 464 21.55 -1.00 -7.28
CA TYR A 464 21.37 -0.42 -8.61
C TYR A 464 20.46 0.81 -8.60
N ASP A 465 19.30 0.77 -7.92
CA ASP A 465 18.35 1.89 -7.86
C ASP A 465 18.97 3.10 -7.15
N VAL A 466 19.73 2.87 -6.08
CA VAL A 466 20.49 3.94 -5.41
C VAL A 466 21.54 4.53 -6.35
N THR A 467 22.22 3.70 -7.16
CA THR A 467 23.19 4.20 -8.17
C THR A 467 22.49 5.02 -9.26
N LEU A 468 21.31 4.58 -9.69
CA LEU A 468 20.53 5.24 -10.72
C LEU A 468 20.16 6.67 -10.32
N ASP A 469 19.76 6.89 -9.06
CA ASP A 469 19.44 8.24 -8.58
C ASP A 469 20.64 9.19 -8.61
N TYR A 470 21.85 8.66 -8.39
CA TYR A 470 23.06 9.45 -8.58
C TYR A 470 23.38 9.69 -10.07
N PHE A 471 23.15 8.70 -10.93
CA PHE A 471 23.32 8.88 -12.38
C PHE A 471 22.35 9.93 -12.95
N ARG A 472 21.10 10.00 -12.46
CA ARG A 472 20.14 11.05 -12.83
C ARG A 472 20.59 12.46 -12.44
N LYS A 473 21.44 12.56 -11.41
CA LYS A 473 22.07 13.83 -10.99
C LYS A 473 23.33 14.16 -11.78
N LYS A 474 23.72 13.32 -12.76
CA LYS A 474 24.92 13.49 -13.60
C LYS A 474 26.23 13.64 -12.82
N LEU A 475 26.33 12.98 -11.66
CA LEU A 475 27.59 12.86 -10.90
C LEU A 475 28.55 11.90 -11.60
N SER A 476 29.86 12.13 -11.51
CA SER A 476 30.87 11.23 -12.10
C SER A 476 30.89 9.87 -11.40
N ILE A 477 31.45 8.85 -12.06
CA ILE A 477 31.56 7.50 -11.47
C ILE A 477 32.40 7.54 -10.17
N GLU A 478 33.41 8.39 -10.13
CA GLU A 478 34.30 8.60 -8.99
C GLU A 478 33.57 9.27 -7.81
N GLU A 479 32.78 10.31 -8.08
CA GLU A 479 31.98 11.00 -7.05
C GLU A 479 30.93 10.07 -6.46
N ILE A 480 30.29 9.25 -7.29
CA ILE A 480 29.31 8.27 -6.84
C ILE A 480 29.98 7.17 -6.02
N ALA A 481 31.16 6.72 -6.43
CA ALA A 481 31.94 5.73 -5.69
C ALA A 481 32.28 6.24 -4.28
N ASP A 482 32.76 7.49 -4.18
CA ASP A 482 33.09 8.14 -2.91
C ASP A 482 31.86 8.32 -2.00
N GLN A 483 30.79 8.93 -2.51
CA GLN A 483 29.56 9.16 -1.74
C GLN A 483 28.87 7.87 -1.29
N ARG A 484 29.09 6.77 -2.00
CA ARG A 484 28.50 5.46 -1.67
C ARG A 484 29.44 4.54 -0.89
N GLY A 485 30.71 4.91 -0.70
CA GLY A 485 31.71 4.03 -0.10
C GLY A 485 31.92 2.74 -0.91
N LEU A 486 31.86 2.82 -2.24
CA LEU A 486 32.06 1.71 -3.17
C LEU A 486 33.26 2.00 -4.08
N SER A 487 33.77 0.99 -4.79
CA SER A 487 34.80 1.20 -5.81
C SER A 487 34.21 1.71 -7.12
N SER A 488 34.94 2.54 -7.86
CA SER A 488 34.54 3.04 -9.20
C SER A 488 34.20 1.90 -10.15
N GLY A 489 34.94 0.79 -10.10
CA GLY A 489 34.65 -0.41 -10.89
C GLY A 489 33.34 -1.12 -10.52
N THR A 490 32.84 -0.95 -9.31
CA THR A 490 31.51 -1.45 -8.90
C THR A 490 30.41 -0.59 -9.51
N ILE A 491 30.57 0.74 -9.46
CA ILE A 491 29.65 1.71 -10.07
C ILE A 491 29.61 1.56 -11.60
N ALA A 492 30.76 1.40 -12.26
CA ALA A 492 30.83 1.11 -13.69
C ALA A 492 30.16 -0.23 -14.05
N GLY A 493 30.22 -1.23 -13.15
CA GLY A 493 29.48 -2.47 -13.31
C GLY A 493 27.96 -2.29 -13.18
N HIS A 494 27.52 -1.41 -12.27
CA HIS A 494 26.11 -1.06 -12.16
C HIS A 494 25.59 -0.37 -13.42
N LEU A 495 26.41 0.49 -14.07
CA LEU A 495 26.04 1.16 -15.32
C LEU A 495 25.63 0.17 -16.42
N ILE A 496 26.36 -0.94 -16.61
CA ILE A 496 25.99 -1.97 -17.60
C ILE A 496 24.57 -2.50 -17.36
N LYS A 497 24.27 -2.85 -16.10
CA LYS A 497 22.96 -3.38 -15.73
C LYS A 497 21.88 -2.30 -15.84
N LEU A 498 22.16 -1.08 -15.40
CA LEU A 498 21.21 0.04 -15.46
C LEU A 498 20.89 0.45 -16.89
N CYS A 499 21.88 0.46 -17.79
CA CYS A 499 21.66 0.68 -19.23
C CYS A 499 20.72 -0.38 -19.83
N LYS A 500 20.81 -1.64 -19.38
CA LYS A 500 19.92 -2.73 -19.80
C LYS A 500 18.52 -2.61 -19.17
N ASP A 501 18.47 -2.33 -17.87
CA ASP A 501 17.24 -2.36 -17.08
C ASP A 501 16.40 -1.07 -17.26
N TYR A 502 17.02 0.03 -17.67
CA TYR A 502 16.42 1.35 -17.88
C TYR A 502 16.82 1.95 -19.26
N PRO A 503 16.38 1.34 -20.37
CA PRO A 503 16.79 1.74 -21.72
C PRO A 503 16.37 3.18 -22.08
N GLU A 504 15.31 3.71 -21.46
CA GLU A 504 14.80 5.06 -21.69
C GLU A 504 15.56 6.19 -20.97
N GLU A 505 16.41 5.87 -19.98
CA GLU A 505 17.17 6.88 -19.24
C GLU A 505 18.40 7.33 -20.05
N ASP A 506 18.67 8.64 -20.02
CA ASP A 506 19.84 9.22 -20.68
C ASP A 506 21.11 8.97 -19.85
N PHE A 507 21.95 8.05 -20.34
CA PHE A 507 23.27 7.77 -19.78
C PHE A 507 24.41 8.34 -20.63
N SER A 508 24.14 9.17 -21.63
CA SER A 508 25.16 9.70 -22.56
C SER A 508 26.34 10.37 -21.85
N PHE A 509 26.09 10.98 -20.69
CA PHE A 509 27.13 11.56 -19.83
C PHE A 509 28.25 10.57 -19.43
N TYR A 510 27.95 9.27 -19.38
CA TYR A 510 28.87 8.20 -18.99
C TYR A 510 29.49 7.45 -20.17
N GLN A 511 29.18 7.87 -21.40
CA GLN A 511 29.67 7.23 -22.61
C GLN A 511 31.16 7.53 -22.81
N PRO A 512 32.02 6.50 -22.94
CA PRO A 512 33.44 6.72 -23.21
C PRO A 512 33.64 7.13 -24.67
N LYS A 513 34.86 7.56 -25.01
CA LYS A 513 35.21 7.97 -26.39
C LYS A 513 34.83 6.88 -27.39
N GLU A 514 34.28 7.27 -28.54
CA GLU A 514 33.77 6.35 -29.57
C GLU A 514 34.81 5.30 -30.02
N GLN A 515 36.08 5.69 -30.09
CA GLN A 515 37.19 4.78 -30.41
C GLN A 515 37.30 3.63 -29.39
N ILE A 516 37.12 3.91 -28.10
CA ILE A 516 37.15 2.91 -27.03
C ILE A 516 36.00 1.92 -27.19
N ILE A 517 34.80 2.41 -27.55
CA ILE A 517 33.63 1.56 -27.80
C ILE A 517 33.90 0.59 -28.95
N LYS A 518 34.43 1.09 -30.08
CA LYS A 518 34.78 0.27 -31.26
C LYS A 518 35.85 -0.76 -30.94
N ASP A 519 36.88 -0.38 -30.20
CA ASP A 519 37.97 -1.28 -29.82
C ASP A 519 37.47 -2.39 -28.87
N VAL A 520 36.65 -2.04 -27.88
CA VAL A 520 36.02 -2.98 -26.94
C VAL A 520 35.04 -3.92 -27.67
N GLU A 521 34.26 -3.43 -28.63
CA GLU A 521 33.35 -4.24 -29.43
C GLU A 521 34.11 -5.27 -30.29
N LYS A 522 35.19 -4.83 -30.93
CA LYS A 522 36.09 -5.72 -31.71
C LYS A 522 36.80 -6.75 -30.82
N ALA A 523 37.13 -6.40 -29.58
CA ALA A 523 37.69 -7.34 -28.62
C ALA A 523 36.64 -8.33 -28.09
N LYS A 524 35.41 -7.88 -27.86
CA LYS A 524 34.26 -8.71 -27.44
C LYS A 524 33.87 -9.72 -28.52
N SER A 525 33.89 -9.33 -29.80
CA SER A 525 33.50 -10.21 -30.92
C SER A 525 34.44 -11.41 -31.12
N LYS A 526 35.68 -11.35 -30.60
CA LYS A 526 36.64 -12.45 -30.60
C LYS A 526 36.36 -13.51 -29.51
N GLN A 527 35.46 -13.24 -28.57
CA GLN A 527 35.07 -14.21 -27.55
C GLN A 527 34.00 -15.17 -28.08
N LYS A 528 33.96 -16.39 -27.52
CA LYS A 528 33.00 -17.42 -27.95
C LYS A 528 31.57 -16.96 -27.72
N LYS A 529 30.74 -17.10 -28.78
CA LYS A 529 29.32 -16.75 -28.77
C LYS A 529 28.58 -17.69 -27.78
N GLY A 530 27.91 -17.13 -26.78
CA GLY A 530 27.14 -17.88 -25.77
C GLY A 530 27.81 -18.05 -24.41
N GLU A 531 29.09 -17.67 -24.26
CA GLU A 531 29.80 -17.65 -22.97
C GLU A 531 29.71 -16.25 -22.30
N PRO A 532 29.81 -16.17 -20.96
CA PRO A 532 29.87 -14.88 -20.24
C PRO A 532 31.06 -14.03 -20.71
N VAL A 533 30.81 -12.75 -20.97
CA VAL A 533 31.85 -11.81 -21.42
C VAL A 533 32.97 -11.69 -20.38
N SER A 534 34.18 -12.08 -20.75
CA SER A 534 35.36 -11.99 -19.88
C SER A 534 36.03 -10.63 -20.04
N LEU A 535 35.99 -9.82 -18.98
CA LEU A 535 36.67 -8.51 -18.93
C LEU A 535 38.18 -8.66 -19.07
N LYS A 536 38.77 -9.71 -18.48
CA LYS A 536 40.21 -9.98 -18.57
C LYS A 536 40.63 -10.26 -20.01
N ALA A 537 39.83 -11.03 -20.75
CA ALA A 537 40.11 -11.32 -22.16
C ALA A 537 40.00 -10.07 -23.04
N ILE A 538 39.06 -9.16 -22.76
CA ILE A 538 38.99 -7.85 -23.44
C ILE A 538 40.23 -7.02 -23.13
N PHE A 539 40.60 -6.91 -21.85
CA PHE A 539 41.76 -6.15 -21.41
C PHE A 539 43.07 -6.62 -22.04
N GLU A 540 43.27 -7.95 -22.13
CA GLU A 540 44.41 -8.55 -22.81
C GLU A 540 44.38 -8.31 -24.32
N ALA A 541 43.21 -8.45 -24.96
CA ALA A 541 43.04 -8.19 -26.40
C ALA A 541 43.27 -6.72 -26.79
N LEU A 542 43.11 -5.79 -25.84
CA LEU A 542 43.39 -4.36 -25.99
C LEU A 542 44.83 -3.99 -25.60
N ASN A 543 45.72 -4.97 -25.45
CA ASN A 543 47.12 -4.76 -25.05
C ASN A 543 47.28 -3.95 -23.75
N LYS A 544 46.30 -4.06 -22.82
CA LYS A 544 46.30 -3.34 -21.54
C LYS A 544 46.30 -1.81 -21.65
N LYS A 545 45.89 -1.26 -22.81
CA LYS A 545 45.86 0.20 -23.07
C LYS A 545 44.59 0.90 -22.60
N VAL A 546 43.52 0.14 -22.36
CA VAL A 546 42.23 0.65 -21.89
C VAL A 546 41.97 0.04 -20.52
N ASP A 547 41.56 0.85 -19.54
CA ASP A 547 41.33 0.37 -18.19
C ASP A 547 40.01 -0.42 -18.07
N TYR A 548 39.83 -1.11 -16.93
CA TYR A 548 38.65 -1.93 -16.70
C TYR A 548 37.36 -1.12 -16.54
N ASN A 549 37.41 0.16 -16.15
CA ASN A 549 36.25 1.01 -15.99
C ASN A 549 35.75 1.47 -17.37
N ASP A 550 36.67 1.95 -18.22
CA ASP A 550 36.42 2.31 -19.60
C ASP A 550 35.87 1.12 -20.40
N ILE A 551 36.40 -0.09 -20.19
CA ILE A 551 35.86 -1.32 -20.80
C ILE A 551 34.41 -1.57 -20.35
N LYS A 552 34.11 -1.43 -19.06
CA LYS A 552 32.75 -1.62 -18.52
C LYS A 552 31.78 -0.56 -19.02
N GLN A 553 32.21 0.69 -19.09
CA GLN A 553 31.42 1.77 -19.66
C GLN A 553 31.15 1.48 -21.13
N ALA A 554 32.16 1.15 -21.94
CA ALA A 554 31.98 0.80 -23.34
C ALA A 554 31.00 -0.37 -23.53
N LEU A 555 31.11 -1.43 -22.71
CA LEU A 555 30.16 -2.55 -22.73
C LEU A 555 28.72 -2.16 -22.43
N ALA A 556 28.48 -1.09 -21.68
CA ALA A 556 27.15 -0.57 -21.39
C ALA A 556 26.49 0.13 -22.59
N PHE A 557 27.28 0.58 -23.57
CA PHE A 557 26.82 1.32 -24.75
C PHE A 557 26.90 0.53 -26.07
N ILE A 558 27.57 -0.63 -26.10
CA ILE A 558 27.61 -1.50 -27.29
C ILE A 558 26.20 -2.03 -27.59
N GLY A 559 25.66 -1.68 -28.77
CA GLY A 559 24.34 -2.09 -29.25
C GLY A 559 23.19 -1.19 -28.78
N ARG A 560 23.48 0.01 -28.27
CA ARG A 560 22.51 1.04 -27.91
C ARG A 560 22.57 2.16 -28.95
N GLU A 561 21.49 2.34 -29.71
CA GLU A 561 21.31 3.48 -30.62
C GLU A 561 20.70 4.68 -29.89
#